data_AF-A0A1B9SCQ9-F1
#
_entry.id   AF-A0A1B9SCQ9-F1
#
_cell.length_a   1.000
_cell.length_b   1.000
_cell.length_c   1.000
_cell.angle_alpha   90.00
_cell.angle_beta   90.00
_cell.angle_gamma   90.00
#
_symmetry.space_group_name_H-M   'P 1'
#
loop_
_entity.id
_entity.type
_entity.pdbx_description
1 polymer ?
#
loop_
_entity_poly.entity_id
_entity_poly.type
_entity_poly.pdbx_seq_one_letter_code
_entity_poly.pdbx_strand_id
1 'polypeptide(L)' 'MLFTVEQTQDRKWAVLNIRTKAPYGDPLDSMEAAMNLVREAEAQAAIDRMIACRTGSCSI' A
#
# COMPACT_ATOMS: atom_id res chain seq x y z
N MET A 1 4.02 -4.43 8.26
CA MET A 1 3.77 -3.46 7.20
C MET A 1 3.65 -4.18 5.87
N LEU A 2 2.71 -3.80 4.99
CA LEU A 2 2.53 -4.35 3.64
C LEU A 2 3.02 -3.41 2.52
N PHE A 3 3.18 -2.14 2.85
CA PHE A 3 3.65 -1.12 1.93
C PHE A 3 4.92 -0.48 2.49
N THR A 4 5.79 -0.05 1.59
CA THR A 4 7.02 0.68 1.89
C THR A 4 7.07 1.95 1.06
N VAL A 5 7.82 2.94 1.52
CA VAL A 5 8.11 4.14 0.74
C VAL A 5 9.52 4.02 0.18
N GLU A 6 9.69 4.22 -1.12
CA GLU A 6 11.00 4.29 -1.78
C GLU A 6 11.13 5.61 -2.53
N GLN A 7 12.34 6.19 -2.53
CA GLN A 7 12.61 7.41 -3.29
C GLN A 7 12.94 7.06 -4.74
N THR A 8 12.20 7.65 -5.66
CA THR A 8 12.39 7.51 -7.11
C THR A 8 13.55 8.36 -7.62
N GLN A 9 14.01 8.09 -8.84
CA GLN A 9 15.09 8.85 -9.49
C GLN A 9 14.76 10.36 -9.62
N ASP A 10 13.48 10.69 -9.75
CA ASP A 10 12.94 12.06 -9.77
C ASP A 10 12.86 12.73 -8.39
N ARG A 11 13.46 12.14 -7.34
CA ARG A 11 13.39 12.60 -5.94
C ARG A 11 11.99 12.60 -5.32
N LYS A 12 11.00 12.02 -5.99
CA LYS A 12 9.65 11.78 -5.45
C LYS A 12 9.61 10.51 -4.63
N TRP A 13 8.61 10.39 -3.77
CA TRP A 13 8.35 9.27 -2.88
C TRP A 13 7.24 8.40 -3.45
N ALA A 14 7.59 7.17 -3.85
CA ALA A 14 6.63 6.18 -4.31
C ALA A 14 6.28 5.22 -3.18
N VAL A 15 4.99 4.90 -3.05
CA VAL A 15 4.53 3.85 -2.15
C VAL A 15 4.43 2.55 -2.93
N LEU A 16 5.09 1.51 -2.43
CA LEU A 16 5.20 0.22 -3.10
C LEU A 16 4.70 -0.88 -2.18
N ASN A 17 3.94 -1.82 -2.72
CA ASN A 17 3.62 -3.04 -2.01
C ASN A 17 4.88 -3.90 -1.87
N ILE A 18 5.22 -4.31 -0.65
CA ILE A 18 6.47 -5.05 -0.41
C ILE A 18 6.49 -6.44 -1.06
N ARG A 19 5.30 -7.03 -1.29
CA ARG A 19 5.16 -8.38 -1.85
C ARG A 19 5.12 -8.37 -3.37
N THR A 20 4.30 -7.51 -3.94
CA THR A 20 4.10 -7.48 -5.40
C THR A 20 5.02 -6.48 -6.10
N LYS A 21 5.69 -5.61 -5.34
CA LYS A 21 6.44 -4.45 -5.85
C LYS A 21 5.62 -3.52 -6.75
N ALA A 22 4.28 -3.63 -6.68
CA ALA A 22 3.39 -2.77 -7.42
C ALA A 22 3.34 -1.38 -6.76
N PRO A 23 3.37 -0.29 -7.54
CA PRO A 23 3.14 1.05 -7.03
C PRO A 23 1.69 1.19 -6.58
N TYR A 24 1.50 1.84 -5.44
CA TYR A 24 0.20 2.22 -4.92
C TYR A 24 0.04 3.73 -5.10
N GLY A 25 -0.78 4.12 -6.08
CA GLY A 25 -0.96 5.51 -6.47
C GLY A 25 0.26 6.12 -7.20
N ASP A 26 0.20 7.43 -7.40
CA ASP A 26 1.25 8.21 -8.04
C ASP A 26 2.39 8.58 -7.07
N PRO A 27 3.63 8.76 -7.57
CA PRO A 27 4.75 9.21 -6.75
C PRO A 27 4.57 10.66 -6.28
N LEU A 28 4.79 10.87 -4.98
CA LEU A 28 4.49 12.12 -4.27
C LEU A 28 5.74 12.93 -3.97
N ASP A 29 5.65 14.25 -4.01
CA ASP A 29 6.80 15.13 -3.73
C ASP A 29 7.14 15.25 -2.22
N SER A 30 6.29 14.74 -1.33
CA SER A 30 6.45 14.85 0.13
C SER A 30 6.42 13.50 0.83
N MET A 31 7.39 13.27 1.72
CA MET A 31 7.47 12.04 2.51
C MET A 31 6.25 11.87 3.44
N GLU A 32 5.74 12.98 3.99
CA GLU A 32 4.53 12.96 4.83
C GLU A 32 3.30 12.49 4.04
N ALA A 33 3.12 13.00 2.81
CA ALA A 33 2.06 12.56 1.92
C ALA A 33 2.20 11.07 1.59
N ALA A 34 3.42 10.60 1.32
CA ALA A 34 3.68 9.19 1.07
C ALA A 34 3.40 8.31 2.29
N MET A 35 3.73 8.77 3.51
CA MET A 35 3.38 8.06 4.74
C MET A 35 1.86 8.01 4.98
N ASN A 36 1.13 9.07 4.64
CA ASN A 36 -0.34 9.04 4.70
C ASN A 36 -0.91 8.01 3.72
N LEU A 37 -0.37 7.99 2.50
CA LEU A 37 -0.78 7.05 1.46
C LEU A 37 -0.48 5.59 1.84
N VAL A 38 0.63 5.32 2.55
CA VAL A 38 0.93 4.01 3.15
C VAL A 38 -0.17 3.58 4.11
N ARG A 39 -0.62 4.48 5.00
CA ARG A 39 -1.68 4.16 5.98
C ARG A 39 -2.99 3.82 5.28
N GLU A 40 -3.34 4.58 4.24
CA GLU A 40 -4.53 4.32 3.43
C GLU A 40 -4.43 2.96 2.71
N ALA A 41 -3.27 2.67 2.12
CA ALA A 41 -3.01 1.41 1.45
C ALA A 41 -3.10 0.20 2.41
N GLU A 42 -2.55 0.33 3.62
CA GLU A 42 -2.64 -0.71 4.65
C GLU A 42 -4.07 -0.92 5.14
N ALA A 43 -4.83 0.15 5.33
CA ALA A 43 -6.24 0.07 5.69
C ALA A 43 -7.06 -0.64 4.60
N GLN A 44 -6.84 -0.28 3.33
CA GLN A 44 -7.51 -0.91 2.20
C GLN A 44 -7.16 -2.40 2.09
N ALA A 45 -5.88 -2.76 2.22
CA ALA A 45 -5.45 -4.16 2.20
C ALA A 45 -6.02 -4.98 3.38
N ALA A 46 -6.22 -4.36 4.54
CA ALA A 46 -6.89 -5.00 5.67
C ALA A 46 -8.39 -5.23 5.37
N ILE A 47 -9.06 -4.24 4.76
CA ILE A 47 -10.45 -4.36 4.31
C ILE A 47 -10.60 -5.45 3.25
N ASP A 48 -9.74 -5.47 2.23
CA ASP A 48 -9.77 -6.50 1.18
C ASP A 48 -9.56 -7.91 1.76
N ARG A 49 -8.71 -8.06 2.78
CA ARG A 49 -8.59 -9.33 3.50
C ARG A 49 -9.87 -9.72 4.24
N MET A 50 -10.54 -8.77 4.88
CA MET A 50 -11.81 -9.02 5.54
C MET A 50 -12.91 -9.39 4.53
N ILE A 51 -12.97 -8.71 3.37
CA ILE A 51 -13.92 -9.01 2.29
C ILE A 51 -13.61 -10.36 1.64
N ALA A 52 -12.35 -10.67 1.40
CA ALA A 52 -11.91 -11.96 0.86
C ALA A 52 -12.28 -13.12 1.80
N CYS A 53 -12.15 -12.94 3.12
CA CYS A 53 -12.66 -13.93 4.07
C CYS A 53 -14.18 -14.06 4.03
N ARG A 54 -14.92 -12.95 3.87
CA ARG A 54 -16.38 -12.93 3.91
C ARG A 54 -17.03 -13.54 2.67
N THR A 55 -16.37 -13.51 1.52
CA THR A 55 -16.90 -14.02 0.24
C THR A 55 -16.67 -15.54 0.06
N GLY A 56 -16.17 -16.25 1.07
CA GLY A 56 -16.34 -17.72 1.15
C GLY A 56 -15.08 -18.59 1.01
N SER A 57 -13.90 -18.14 1.45
CA SER A 57 -12.70 -19.01 1.42
C SER A 57 -11.71 -18.83 2.58
N CYS A 58 -12.13 -18.24 3.70
CA CYS A 58 -11.38 -18.45 4.95
C CYS A 58 -11.84 -19.78 5.57
N SER A 59 -11.40 -20.89 4.95
CA SER A 59 -11.48 -22.22 5.54
C SER A 59 -10.71 -22.20 6.86
N ILE A 60 -11.42 -22.47 7.95
CA ILE A 60 -10.87 -22.67 9.29
C ILE A 60 -10.11 -24.00 9.36
#